data_AF-A0AAN8G523-F1
#
_entry.id   AF-A0AAN8G523-F1
#
_cell.length_a   1.000
_cell.length_b   1.000
_cell.length_c   1.000
_cell.angle_alpha   90.00
_cell.angle_beta   90.00
_cell.angle_gamma   90.00
#
_symmetry.space_group_name_H-M   'P 1'
#
loop_
_entity.id
_entity.type
_entity.pdbx_description
1 polymer ?
#
loop_
_entity_poly.entity_id
_entity_poly.type
_entity_poly.pdbx_seq_one_letter_code
_entity_poly.pdbx_strand_id
1 'polypeptide(L)'
;MRERNITMSLDVEDRTEDIKNNNRKLKPTVHFTDPAKRCHYCGREEKKPETEKKKTNNGFYLGIILGNNINLTMSSTERFYFKKDYENFKLRFTIFNLFPLAIAYFFPSRPMDSICHFLMVWYYCTLTIRESILIINGSKLGPWWIAHHYLACVIGGVALTWPDDAAYKAFHSQFLLFAGYICLVQQLQYQYQNGCLRRLHSLGHGDSMDVTLEGFATWMFQGLTFLLPFLAVIYLMELNNAYTLFKLWRTQECTWQVPALSILFLIVGVGNIAMVSQIVFKRMKEKGNVNVRKILQRYPSMAHIH
;
A
#
# COMPACT_ATOMS: atom_id res chain seq x y z
N MET A 1 -88.13 12.72 3.56
CA MET A 1 -86.68 12.42 3.71
C MET A 1 -86.05 12.07 2.35
N ARG A 2 -86.16 12.94 1.34
CA ARG A 2 -85.66 12.67 -0.02
C ARG A 2 -85.02 13.92 -0.66
N GLU A 3 -84.29 14.70 0.14
CA GLU A 3 -83.59 15.92 -0.31
C GLU A 3 -82.13 16.00 0.16
N ARG A 4 -81.63 15.05 0.97
CA ARG A 4 -80.24 15.06 1.47
C ARG A 4 -79.23 14.25 0.66
N ASN A 5 -79.66 13.46 -0.32
CA ASN A 5 -78.78 12.62 -1.14
C ASN A 5 -78.45 13.20 -2.53
N ILE A 6 -79.02 14.35 -2.91
CA ILE A 6 -78.73 15.00 -4.21
C ILE A 6 -77.62 16.05 -4.04
N THR A 7 -77.52 16.69 -2.87
CA THR A 7 -76.50 17.72 -2.58
C THR A 7 -75.10 17.15 -2.41
N MET A 8 -74.96 15.90 -1.92
CA MET A 8 -73.65 15.28 -1.70
C MET A 8 -73.00 14.74 -2.99
N SER A 9 -73.79 14.45 -4.04
CA SER A 9 -73.28 13.96 -5.32
C SER A 9 -72.78 15.10 -6.21
N LEU A 10 -73.45 16.26 -6.19
CA LEU A 10 -73.03 17.46 -6.93
C LEU A 10 -71.72 18.05 -6.39
N ASP A 11 -71.50 18.03 -5.07
CA ASP A 11 -70.27 18.53 -4.41
C ASP A 11 -69.02 17.63 -4.64
N VAL A 12 -69.21 16.40 -5.13
CA VAL A 12 -68.14 15.45 -5.45
C VAL A 12 -67.76 15.53 -6.93
N GLU A 13 -68.72 15.77 -7.81
CA GLU A 13 -68.49 15.96 -9.26
C GLU A 13 -67.80 17.31 -9.57
N ASP A 14 -68.20 18.40 -8.89
CA ASP A 14 -67.57 19.72 -9.04
C ASP A 14 -66.11 19.73 -8.56
N ARG A 15 -65.82 19.05 -7.44
CA ARG A 15 -64.45 18.88 -6.93
C ARG A 15 -63.58 17.97 -7.78
N THR A 16 -64.14 17.06 -8.57
CA THR A 16 -63.35 16.19 -9.46
C THR A 16 -63.06 16.81 -10.82
N GLU A 17 -63.89 17.76 -11.30
CA GLU A 17 -63.57 18.56 -12.48
C GLU A 17 -62.46 19.59 -12.21
N ASP A 18 -62.48 20.27 -11.05
CA ASP A 18 -61.43 21.23 -10.68
C ASP A 18 -60.05 20.59 -10.51
N ILE A 19 -59.99 19.36 -9.98
CA ILE A 19 -58.74 18.59 -9.85
C ILE A 19 -58.22 18.11 -11.22
N LYS A 20 -59.11 17.78 -12.17
CA LYS A 20 -58.72 17.40 -13.54
C LYS A 20 -58.27 18.61 -14.36
N ASN A 21 -58.86 19.78 -14.14
CA ASN A 21 -58.51 21.00 -14.89
C ASN A 21 -57.18 21.61 -14.41
N ASN A 22 -56.86 21.54 -13.12
CA ASN A 22 -55.55 21.96 -12.60
C ASN A 22 -54.40 21.03 -13.04
N ASN A 23 -54.65 19.72 -13.19
CA ASN A 23 -53.64 18.78 -13.68
C ASN A 23 -53.34 18.90 -15.19
N ARG A 24 -54.22 19.52 -15.99
CA ARG A 24 -53.93 19.82 -17.41
C ARG A 24 -53.04 21.05 -17.60
N LYS A 25 -52.94 21.95 -16.61
CA LYS A 25 -52.08 23.15 -16.67
C LYS A 25 -50.68 22.95 -16.09
N LEU A 26 -50.42 21.86 -15.37
CA LEU A 26 -49.06 21.44 -15.00
C LEU A 26 -48.64 20.23 -15.85
N LYS A 27 -48.38 20.46 -17.14
CA LYS A 27 -47.31 19.67 -17.78
C LYS A 27 -46.01 20.13 -17.12
N PRO A 28 -45.21 19.25 -16.51
CA PRO A 28 -43.84 19.60 -16.21
C PRO A 28 -43.16 19.77 -17.57
N THR A 29 -43.10 21.01 -18.04
CA THR A 29 -42.15 21.37 -19.08
C THR A 29 -40.80 21.16 -18.41
N VAL A 30 -40.18 20.01 -18.67
CA VAL A 30 -38.78 19.78 -18.30
C VAL A 30 -38.00 20.76 -19.16
N HIS A 31 -37.84 21.98 -18.66
CA HIS A 31 -36.82 22.86 -19.14
C HIS A 31 -35.51 22.12 -18.88
N PHE A 32 -34.85 21.68 -19.96
CA PHE A 32 -33.45 21.32 -19.90
C PHE A 32 -32.71 22.56 -19.39
N THR A 33 -32.44 22.59 -18.08
CA THR A 33 -31.55 23.56 -17.49
C THR A 33 -30.16 23.29 -18.03
N ASP A 34 -29.60 24.29 -18.69
CA ASP A 34 -28.21 24.37 -19.10
C ASP A 34 -27.28 23.74 -18.03
N PRO A 35 -26.47 22.71 -18.37
CA PRO A 35 -25.62 21.99 -17.42
C PRO A 35 -24.52 22.86 -16.76
N ALA A 36 -24.49 24.18 -17.03
CA ALA A 36 -23.55 25.12 -16.45
C ALA A 36 -24.04 25.87 -15.19
N LYS A 37 -25.25 25.62 -14.67
CA LYS A 37 -25.79 26.40 -13.53
C LYS A 37 -25.52 25.77 -12.15
N ARG A 38 -24.75 26.51 -11.34
CA ARG A 38 -24.38 26.26 -9.94
C ARG A 38 -25.60 26.02 -9.04
N CYS A 39 -25.58 24.96 -8.20
CA CYS A 39 -26.57 24.70 -7.16
C CYS A 39 -26.61 25.85 -6.13
N HIS A 40 -27.69 26.64 -6.13
CA HIS A 40 -27.80 27.86 -5.33
C HIS A 40 -27.91 27.63 -3.81
N TYR A 41 -28.29 26.41 -3.39
CA TYR A 41 -28.44 26.05 -1.97
C TYR A 41 -27.17 25.46 -1.34
N CYS A 42 -26.34 24.80 -2.15
CA CYS A 42 -25.23 23.98 -1.67
C CYS A 42 -23.85 24.51 -2.07
N GLY A 43 -23.78 25.52 -2.95
CA GLY A 43 -22.54 26.15 -3.41
C GLY A 43 -21.56 25.19 -4.12
N ARG A 44 -21.94 23.93 -4.30
CA ARG A 44 -21.12 22.88 -4.90
C ARG A 44 -21.26 23.01 -6.42
N GLU A 45 -20.17 23.34 -7.08
CA GLU A 45 -20.06 23.19 -8.53
C GLU A 45 -20.29 21.71 -8.87
N GLU A 46 -21.19 21.44 -9.83
CA GLU A 46 -21.26 20.10 -10.41
C GLU A 46 -19.88 19.76 -10.97
N LYS A 47 -19.42 18.57 -10.65
CA LYS A 47 -18.09 18.06 -10.97
C LYS A 47 -17.90 18.22 -12.48
N LYS A 48 -16.97 19.09 -12.90
CA LYS A 48 -16.54 19.20 -14.30
C LYS A 48 -16.43 17.79 -14.89
N PRO A 49 -16.92 17.54 -16.12
CA PRO A 49 -16.70 16.27 -16.79
C PRO A 49 -15.22 15.93 -16.68
N GLU A 50 -14.91 14.73 -16.15
CA GLU A 50 -13.53 14.28 -15.95
C GLU A 50 -12.81 14.49 -17.28
N THR A 51 -11.83 15.39 -17.25
CA THR A 51 -11.02 15.75 -18.41
C THR A 51 -10.47 14.45 -18.98
N GLU A 52 -10.66 14.23 -20.29
CA GLU A 52 -10.25 13.02 -20.99
C GLU A 52 -8.86 12.59 -20.50
N LYS A 53 -8.81 11.47 -19.74
CA LYS A 53 -7.62 11.08 -18.99
C LYS A 53 -6.49 10.84 -19.97
N LYS A 54 -5.47 11.71 -19.94
CA LYS A 54 -4.27 11.58 -20.76
C LYS A 54 -3.69 10.18 -20.51
N LYS A 55 -3.68 9.34 -21.55
CA LYS A 55 -3.15 7.96 -21.48
C LYS A 55 -1.70 8.02 -21.00
N THR A 56 -1.47 7.62 -19.76
CA THR A 56 -0.12 7.47 -19.22
C THR A 56 0.46 6.17 -19.77
N ASN A 57 1.71 6.17 -20.21
CA ASN A 57 2.38 4.95 -20.66
C ASN A 57 2.51 3.99 -19.47
N ASN A 58 2.24 2.70 -19.68
CA ASN A 58 2.28 1.66 -18.66
C ASN A 58 3.72 1.38 -18.15
N GLY A 59 4.74 1.97 -18.78
CA GLY A 59 6.14 1.72 -18.45
C GLY A 59 6.59 0.34 -18.94
N PHE A 60 7.90 0.08 -18.88
CA PHE A 60 8.48 -1.13 -19.49
C PHE A 60 7.96 -2.43 -18.86
N TYR A 61 8.03 -2.56 -17.53
CA TYR A 61 7.63 -3.78 -16.81
C TYR A 61 6.16 -4.15 -17.05
N LEU A 62 5.26 -3.19 -16.81
CA LEU A 62 3.82 -3.44 -16.94
C LEU A 62 3.38 -3.52 -18.40
N GLY A 63 4.07 -2.81 -19.30
CA GLY A 63 3.89 -2.93 -20.74
C GLY A 63 4.25 -4.32 -21.27
N ILE A 64 5.25 -5.00 -20.70
CA ILE A 64 5.56 -6.39 -21.03
C ILE A 64 4.46 -7.34 -20.53
N ILE A 65 3.98 -7.16 -19.30
CA ILE A 65 3.04 -8.11 -18.66
C ILE A 65 1.61 -7.95 -19.18
N LEU A 66 1.12 -6.72 -19.27
CA LEU A 66 -0.29 -6.39 -19.58
C LEU A 66 -0.46 -5.81 -20.98
N GLY A 67 0.63 -5.45 -21.67
CA GLY A 67 0.59 -4.69 -22.92
C GLY A 67 0.38 -3.19 -22.72
N ASN A 68 0.76 -2.40 -23.72
CA ASN A 68 0.57 -0.94 -23.73
C ASN A 68 -0.83 -0.49 -24.20
N ASN A 69 -1.67 -1.45 -24.58
CA ASN A 69 -3.00 -1.19 -25.12
C ASN A 69 -4.06 -1.00 -24.02
N ILE A 70 -3.81 -1.52 -22.81
CA ILE A 70 -4.71 -1.40 -21.67
C ILE A 70 -4.47 -0.06 -20.98
N ASN A 71 -5.53 0.73 -20.76
CA ASN A 71 -5.44 1.94 -19.97
C ASN A 71 -5.57 1.63 -18.47
N LEU A 72 -4.52 1.90 -17.71
CA LEU A 72 -4.46 1.62 -16.27
C LEU A 72 -4.64 2.89 -15.42
N THR A 73 -4.94 4.04 -16.04
CA THR A 73 -5.24 5.28 -15.31
C THR A 73 -6.62 5.21 -14.67
N MET A 74 -6.70 5.51 -13.38
CA MET A 74 -7.89 5.37 -12.55
C MET A 74 -8.47 6.74 -12.17
N SER A 75 -9.79 6.83 -12.01
CA SER A 75 -10.49 7.94 -11.34
C SER A 75 -10.11 8.01 -9.86
N SER A 76 -10.44 9.12 -9.20
CA SER A 76 -10.20 9.28 -7.76
C SER A 76 -10.86 8.18 -6.91
N THR A 77 -12.04 7.71 -7.32
CA THR A 77 -12.76 6.63 -6.62
C THR A 77 -12.07 5.29 -6.80
N GLU A 78 -11.69 4.95 -8.04
CA GLU A 78 -10.97 3.70 -8.35
C GLU A 78 -9.61 3.65 -7.64
N ARG A 79 -8.87 4.77 -7.60
CA ARG A 79 -7.61 4.89 -6.86
C ARG A 79 -7.78 4.53 -5.38
N PHE A 80 -8.84 5.03 -4.75
CA PHE A 80 -9.14 4.73 -3.34
C PHE A 80 -9.40 3.24 -3.11
N TYR A 81 -10.27 2.61 -3.91
CA TYR A 81 -10.59 1.19 -3.76
C TYR A 81 -9.40 0.30 -4.08
N PHE A 82 -8.66 0.59 -5.16
CA PHE A 82 -7.48 -0.18 -5.54
C PHE A 82 -6.39 -0.14 -4.46
N LYS A 83 -6.14 1.05 -3.90
CA LYS A 83 -5.24 1.22 -2.76
C LYS A 83 -5.69 0.38 -1.55
N LYS A 84 -6.97 0.45 -1.21
CA LYS A 84 -7.55 -0.33 -0.10
C LYS A 84 -7.38 -1.84 -0.33
N ASP A 85 -7.61 -2.30 -1.56
CA ASP A 85 -7.45 -3.71 -1.92
C ASP A 85 -6.00 -4.16 -1.95
N TYR A 86 -5.06 -3.29 -2.35
CA TYR A 86 -3.63 -3.54 -2.21
C TYR A 86 -3.22 -3.73 -0.74
N GLU A 87 -3.66 -2.85 0.15
CA GLU A 87 -3.36 -2.96 1.58
C GLU A 87 -4.00 -4.20 2.22
N ASN A 88 -5.27 -4.48 1.90
CA ASN A 88 -5.97 -5.67 2.35
C ASN A 88 -5.29 -6.95 1.82
N PHE A 89 -4.78 -6.93 0.59
CA PHE A 89 -4.05 -8.05 0.02
C PHE A 89 -2.80 -8.38 0.85
N LYS A 90 -1.96 -7.38 1.17
CA LYS A 90 -0.78 -7.57 2.02
C LYS A 90 -1.13 -8.21 3.36
N LEU A 91 -2.15 -7.67 4.02
CA LEU A 91 -2.59 -8.18 5.32
C LEU A 91 -3.15 -9.60 5.27
N ARG A 92 -4.08 -9.86 4.35
CA ARG A 92 -4.74 -11.17 4.24
C ARG A 92 -3.71 -12.24 3.90
N PHE A 93 -2.81 -11.94 2.98
CA PHE A 93 -1.78 -12.88 2.58
C PHE A 93 -0.84 -13.21 3.73
N THR A 94 -0.33 -12.20 4.44
CA THR A 94 0.65 -12.43 5.52
C THR A 94 0.06 -13.19 6.70
N ILE A 95 -1.22 -13.00 7.02
CA ILE A 95 -1.94 -13.83 8.00
C ILE A 95 -2.12 -15.26 7.48
N PHE A 96 -2.58 -15.40 6.24
CA PHE A 96 -2.79 -16.71 5.60
C PHE A 96 -1.48 -17.52 5.54
N ASN A 97 -0.36 -16.87 5.21
CA ASN A 97 0.94 -17.50 5.00
C ASN A 97 1.58 -18.02 6.30
N LEU A 98 1.14 -17.55 7.48
CA LEU A 98 1.61 -18.09 8.75
C LEU A 98 1.24 -19.57 8.94
N PHE A 99 0.11 -20.01 8.39
CA PHE A 99 -0.34 -21.40 8.51
C PHE A 99 0.58 -22.41 7.81
N PRO A 100 0.88 -22.29 6.50
CA PRO A 100 1.83 -23.20 5.85
C PRO A 100 3.24 -23.09 6.44
N LEU A 101 3.69 -21.89 6.86
CA LEU A 101 4.97 -21.72 7.55
C LEU A 101 5.03 -22.49 8.88
N ALA A 102 3.94 -22.48 9.67
CA ALA A 102 3.86 -23.25 10.90
C ALA A 102 3.90 -24.76 10.62
N ILE A 103 3.18 -25.24 9.60
CA ILE A 103 3.24 -26.66 9.21
C ILE A 103 4.64 -27.04 8.75
N ALA A 104 5.29 -26.22 7.92
CA ALA A 104 6.65 -26.45 7.45
C ALA A 104 7.66 -26.53 8.61
N TYR A 105 7.43 -25.76 9.68
CA TYR A 105 8.31 -25.74 10.86
C TYR A 105 8.11 -26.98 11.75
N PHE A 106 6.87 -27.35 12.07
CA PHE A 106 6.57 -28.49 12.96
C PHE A 106 6.63 -29.85 12.25
N PHE A 107 6.34 -29.88 10.95
CA PHE A 107 6.33 -31.09 10.12
C PHE A 107 7.15 -30.85 8.84
N PRO A 108 8.49 -30.78 8.94
CA PRO A 108 9.36 -30.49 7.81
C PRO A 108 9.15 -31.48 6.67
N SER A 109 8.76 -30.98 5.51
CA SER A 109 8.59 -31.78 4.31
C SER A 109 8.86 -30.94 3.05
N ARG A 110 9.54 -31.54 2.08
CA ARG A 110 9.89 -30.86 0.82
C ARG A 110 8.70 -30.29 0.05
N PRO A 111 7.53 -30.99 -0.03
CA PRO A 111 6.35 -30.40 -0.66
C PRO A 111 5.85 -29.17 0.07
N MET A 112 5.81 -29.18 1.40
CA MET A 112 5.36 -28.02 2.18
C MET A 112 6.30 -26.83 2.03
N ASP A 113 7.60 -27.06 2.03
CA ASP A 113 8.58 -26.00 1.77
C ASP A 113 8.41 -25.40 0.36
N SER A 114 8.14 -26.25 -0.63
CA SER A 114 7.90 -25.82 -2.01
C SER A 114 6.64 -24.96 -2.10
N ILE A 115 5.59 -25.29 -1.34
CA ILE A 115 4.38 -24.44 -1.21
C ILE A 115 4.76 -23.09 -0.58
N CYS A 116 5.53 -23.07 0.50
CA CYS A 116 5.95 -21.83 1.15
C CYS A 116 6.76 -20.93 0.22
N HIS A 117 7.76 -21.49 -0.48
CA HIS A 117 8.56 -20.74 -1.45
C HIS A 117 7.73 -20.27 -2.65
N PHE A 118 6.84 -21.11 -3.17
CA PHE A 118 5.92 -20.73 -4.24
C PHE A 118 5.01 -19.57 -3.82
N LEU A 119 4.41 -19.63 -2.63
CA LEU A 119 3.56 -18.57 -2.10
C LEU A 119 4.34 -17.26 -1.93
N MET A 120 5.61 -17.32 -1.51
CA MET A 120 6.48 -16.14 -1.42
C MET A 120 6.75 -15.52 -2.80
N VAL A 121 7.13 -16.34 -3.79
CA VAL A 121 7.31 -15.87 -5.18
C VAL A 121 6.02 -15.24 -5.71
N TRP A 122 4.91 -15.94 -5.57
CA TRP A 122 3.59 -15.47 -6.01
C TRP A 122 3.21 -14.15 -5.36
N TYR A 123 3.43 -14.00 -4.05
CA TYR A 123 3.14 -12.79 -3.30
C TYR A 123 3.92 -11.60 -3.82
N TYR A 124 5.26 -11.67 -3.85
CA TYR A 124 6.09 -10.53 -4.27
C TYR A 124 5.93 -10.19 -5.74
N CYS A 125 5.76 -11.19 -6.60
CA CYS A 125 5.48 -10.92 -8.01
C CYS A 125 4.08 -10.30 -8.20
N THR A 126 3.06 -10.67 -7.42
CA THR A 126 1.76 -9.97 -7.41
C THR A 126 1.90 -8.54 -6.86
N LEU A 127 2.72 -8.35 -5.83
CA LEU A 127 2.95 -7.07 -5.18
C LEU A 127 3.58 -6.06 -6.15
N THR A 128 4.64 -6.46 -6.86
CA THR A 128 5.32 -5.59 -7.85
C THR A 128 4.38 -5.14 -8.98
N ILE A 129 3.46 -5.99 -9.44
CA ILE A 129 2.44 -5.62 -10.43
C ILE A 129 1.50 -4.57 -9.85
N ARG A 130 0.96 -4.80 -8.65
CA ARG A 130 0.05 -3.84 -7.99
C ARG A 130 0.73 -2.51 -7.72
N GLU A 131 1.99 -2.52 -7.31
CA GLU A 131 2.77 -1.30 -7.07
C GLU A 131 3.07 -0.52 -8.34
N SER A 132 3.36 -1.22 -9.45
CA SER A 132 3.52 -0.57 -10.76
C SER A 132 2.23 0.17 -11.17
N ILE A 133 1.06 -0.43 -10.92
CA ILE A 133 -0.24 0.22 -11.14
C ILE A 133 -0.44 1.42 -10.19
N LEU A 134 -0.06 1.30 -8.91
CA LEU A 134 -0.13 2.41 -7.95
C LEU A 134 0.75 3.59 -8.39
N ILE A 135 1.95 3.33 -8.90
CA ILE A 135 2.91 4.35 -9.35
C ILE A 135 2.35 5.12 -10.55
N ILE A 136 1.79 4.44 -11.55
CA ILE A 136 1.13 5.09 -12.70
C ILE A 136 0.00 6.02 -12.24
N ASN A 137 -0.66 5.67 -11.14
CA ASN A 137 -1.76 6.42 -10.54
C ASN A 137 -1.31 7.42 -9.45
N GLY A 138 -0.02 7.75 -9.40
CA GLY A 138 0.52 8.84 -8.59
C GLY A 138 1.00 8.45 -7.19
N SER A 139 1.13 7.16 -6.88
CA SER A 139 1.80 6.72 -5.65
C SER A 139 3.30 6.94 -5.73
N LYS A 140 3.90 7.45 -4.65
CA LYS A 140 5.33 7.80 -4.56
C LYS A 140 6.10 6.77 -3.75
N LEU A 141 6.16 5.53 -4.26
CA LEU A 141 7.01 4.51 -3.64
C LEU A 141 8.48 4.84 -3.88
N GLY A 142 9.30 4.67 -2.84
CA GLY A 142 10.74 4.88 -2.94
C GLY A 142 11.39 3.84 -3.86
N PRO A 143 12.38 4.20 -4.70
CA PRO A 143 13.02 3.27 -5.64
C PRO A 143 13.61 2.02 -4.97
N TRP A 144 14.19 2.17 -3.78
CA TRP A 144 14.69 1.02 -3.01
C TRP A 144 13.58 0.03 -2.66
N TRP A 145 12.41 0.53 -2.24
CA TRP A 145 11.30 -0.34 -1.83
C TRP A 145 10.73 -1.14 -3.01
N ILE A 146 10.78 -0.56 -4.21
CA ILE A 146 10.43 -1.27 -5.43
C ILE A 146 11.50 -2.35 -5.71
N ALA A 147 12.78 -1.99 -5.67
CA ALA A 147 13.88 -2.91 -5.93
C ALA A 147 13.93 -4.09 -4.95
N HIS A 148 13.66 -3.87 -3.65
CA HIS A 148 13.68 -4.94 -2.66
C HIS A 148 12.58 -5.97 -2.91
N HIS A 149 11.38 -5.58 -3.36
CA HIS A 149 10.32 -6.52 -3.72
C HIS A 149 10.72 -7.41 -4.91
N TYR A 150 11.40 -6.85 -5.90
CA TYR A 150 11.95 -7.64 -7.01
C TYR A 150 13.03 -8.63 -6.50
N LEU A 151 13.95 -8.16 -5.65
CA LEU A 151 14.95 -9.03 -5.02
C LEU A 151 14.31 -10.13 -4.18
N ALA A 152 13.21 -9.85 -3.48
CA ALA A 152 12.46 -10.84 -2.71
C ALA A 152 11.80 -11.90 -3.61
N CYS A 153 11.26 -11.52 -4.79
CA CYS A 153 10.75 -12.51 -5.76
C CYS A 153 11.91 -13.39 -6.28
N VAL A 154 13.10 -12.83 -6.53
CA VAL A 154 14.30 -13.60 -6.94
C VAL A 154 14.78 -14.54 -5.83
N ILE A 155 14.87 -14.06 -4.58
CA ILE A 155 15.22 -14.91 -3.41
C ILE A 155 14.26 -16.10 -3.33
N GLY A 156 12.96 -15.86 -3.50
CA GLY A 156 11.98 -16.94 -3.52
C GLY A 156 12.14 -17.92 -4.67
N GLY A 157 12.47 -17.44 -5.87
CA GLY A 157 12.72 -18.31 -7.02
C GLY A 157 13.97 -19.18 -6.85
N VAL A 158 15.04 -18.60 -6.31
CA VAL A 158 16.28 -19.36 -6.02
C VAL A 158 16.04 -20.38 -4.91
N ALA A 159 15.35 -20.00 -3.83
CA ALA A 159 15.01 -20.91 -2.74
C ALA A 159 14.07 -22.06 -3.20
N LEU A 160 13.09 -21.77 -4.06
CA LEU A 160 12.19 -22.77 -4.64
C LEU A 160 12.93 -23.84 -5.45
N THR A 161 14.00 -23.45 -6.15
CA THR A 161 14.81 -24.34 -6.98
C THR A 161 15.97 -24.99 -6.23
N TRP A 162 16.13 -24.73 -4.93
CA TRP A 162 17.19 -25.34 -4.13
C TRP A 162 16.89 -26.82 -3.85
N PRO A 163 17.73 -27.76 -4.33
CA PRO A 163 17.55 -29.19 -4.07
C PRO A 163 17.64 -29.56 -2.58
N ASP A 164 17.19 -30.77 -2.24
CA ASP A 164 17.25 -31.29 -0.87
C ASP A 164 18.67 -31.77 -0.52
N ASP A 165 19.57 -30.83 -0.27
CA ASP A 165 20.95 -31.08 0.15
C ASP A 165 21.20 -30.79 1.64
N ALA A 166 22.42 -31.09 2.13
CA ALA A 166 22.78 -30.88 3.53
C ALA A 166 22.75 -29.39 3.93
N ALA A 167 23.14 -28.50 3.01
CA ALA A 167 23.13 -27.06 3.24
C ALA A 167 21.69 -26.53 3.36
N TYR A 168 20.77 -27.03 2.54
CA TYR A 168 19.34 -26.72 2.63
C TYR A 168 18.80 -27.10 4.02
N LYS A 169 19.05 -28.33 4.48
CA LYS A 169 18.58 -28.81 5.78
C LYS A 169 19.17 -28.00 6.94
N ALA A 170 20.44 -27.60 6.83
CA ALA A 170 21.10 -26.77 7.84
C ALA A 170 20.51 -25.35 7.93
N PHE A 171 20.03 -24.79 6.82
CA PHE A 171 19.46 -23.44 6.76
C PHE A 171 17.95 -23.39 6.98
N HIS A 172 17.25 -24.52 6.78
CA HIS A 172 15.79 -24.65 6.76
C HIS A 172 15.07 -23.92 7.90
N SER A 173 15.35 -24.29 9.16
CA SER A 173 14.65 -23.70 10.30
C SER A 173 14.95 -22.20 10.46
N GLN A 174 16.17 -21.77 10.15
CA GLN A 174 16.54 -20.36 10.18
C GLN A 174 15.73 -19.55 9.15
N PHE A 175 15.57 -20.08 7.93
CA PHE A 175 14.76 -19.46 6.89
C PHE A 175 13.27 -19.38 7.27
N LEU A 176 12.70 -20.47 7.81
CA LEU A 176 11.28 -20.48 8.22
C LEU A 176 10.99 -19.49 9.36
N LEU A 177 11.88 -19.42 10.36
CA LEU A 177 11.75 -18.44 11.45
C LEU A 177 11.85 -17.01 10.93
N PHE A 178 12.76 -16.77 9.98
CA PHE A 178 12.88 -15.49 9.30
C PHE A 178 11.59 -15.13 8.54
N ALA A 179 11.04 -16.04 7.73
CA ALA A 179 9.81 -15.82 6.98
C ALA A 179 8.60 -15.57 7.91
N GLY A 180 8.49 -16.33 9.01
CA GLY A 180 7.47 -16.11 10.02
C GLY A 180 7.60 -14.74 10.70
N TYR A 181 8.83 -14.32 11.00
CA TYR A 181 9.10 -13.00 11.56
C TYR A 181 8.74 -11.88 10.58
N ILE A 182 9.03 -12.02 9.29
CA ILE A 182 8.57 -11.08 8.24
C ILE A 182 7.04 -10.90 8.31
N CYS A 183 6.28 -11.99 8.31
CA CYS A 183 4.82 -11.92 8.37
C CYS A 183 4.35 -11.13 9.60
N LEU A 184 4.96 -11.34 10.77
CA LEU A 184 4.65 -10.59 11.98
C LEU A 184 5.00 -9.11 11.86
N VAL A 185 6.20 -8.79 11.37
CA VAL A 185 6.64 -7.40 11.19
C VAL A 185 5.75 -6.67 10.19
N GLN A 186 5.32 -7.31 9.09
CA GLN A 186 4.40 -6.73 8.12
C GLN A 186 3.04 -6.37 8.74
N GLN A 187 2.54 -7.16 9.70
CA GLN A 187 1.32 -6.82 10.45
C GLN A 187 1.53 -5.56 11.31
N LEU A 188 2.64 -5.50 12.05
CA LEU A 188 2.99 -4.35 12.88
C LEU A 188 3.18 -3.08 12.03
N GLN A 189 3.88 -3.21 10.91
CA GLN A 189 4.07 -2.16 9.91
C GLN A 189 2.74 -1.61 9.45
N TYR A 190 1.84 -2.48 8.98
CA TYR A 190 0.54 -2.04 8.50
C TYR A 190 -0.25 -1.26 9.56
N GLN A 191 -0.39 -1.82 10.77
CA GLN A 191 -1.21 -1.20 11.81
C GLN A 191 -0.67 0.18 12.21
N TYR A 192 0.65 0.26 12.41
CA TYR A 192 1.32 1.49 12.81
C TYR A 192 1.28 2.54 11.68
N GLN A 193 1.63 2.14 10.46
CA GLN A 193 1.75 3.05 9.32
C GLN A 193 0.40 3.56 8.84
N ASN A 194 -0.61 2.69 8.77
CA ASN A 194 -1.96 3.10 8.39
C ASN A 194 -2.52 4.11 9.40
N GLY A 195 -2.27 3.94 10.71
CA GLY A 195 -2.61 4.94 11.72
C GLY A 195 -1.92 6.30 11.50
N CYS A 196 -0.64 6.28 11.17
CA CYS A 196 0.12 7.50 10.86
C CYS A 196 -0.36 8.19 9.57
N LEU A 197 -0.63 7.43 8.51
CA LEU A 197 -1.17 7.96 7.25
C LEU A 197 -2.55 8.58 7.44
N ARG A 198 -3.45 7.92 8.19
CA ARG A 198 -4.76 8.51 8.53
C ARG A 198 -4.64 9.84 9.24
N ARG A 199 -3.71 9.96 10.20
CA ARG A 199 -3.43 11.22 10.90
C ARG A 199 -2.92 12.30 9.93
N LEU A 200 -1.98 11.96 9.06
CA LEU A 200 -1.47 12.88 8.05
C LEU A 200 -2.56 13.37 7.08
N HIS A 201 -3.45 12.47 6.66
CA HIS A 201 -4.62 12.82 5.83
C HIS A 201 -5.58 13.76 6.56
N SER A 202 -5.90 13.50 7.83
CA SER A 202 -6.76 14.41 8.62
C SER A 202 -6.15 15.79 8.84
N LEU A 203 -4.82 15.89 8.80
CA LEU A 203 -4.07 17.15 8.92
C LEU A 203 -3.85 17.84 7.57
N GLY A 204 -4.33 17.28 6.46
CA GLY A 204 -4.13 17.83 5.11
C GLY A 204 -2.69 17.69 4.57
N HIS A 205 -1.82 16.93 5.23
CA HIS A 205 -0.41 16.78 4.86
C HIS A 205 -0.09 15.49 4.08
N GLY A 206 -0.98 14.50 4.08
CA GLY A 206 -0.74 13.22 3.41
C GLY A 206 -1.23 13.20 1.97
N ASP A 207 -0.51 12.52 1.09
CA ASP A 207 -0.95 12.30 -0.30
C ASP A 207 -2.00 11.19 -0.32
N SER A 208 -3.07 11.37 -1.09
CA SER A 208 -4.14 10.38 -1.25
C SER A 208 -3.64 8.99 -1.63
N MET A 209 -2.51 8.91 -2.36
CA MET A 209 -1.90 7.67 -2.83
C MET A 209 -0.76 7.12 -1.97
N ASP A 210 -0.49 7.71 -0.80
CA ASP A 210 0.51 7.18 0.12
C ASP A 210 0.05 5.83 0.70
N VAL A 211 0.87 4.80 0.55
CA VAL A 211 0.63 3.43 1.05
C VAL A 211 1.63 3.08 2.15
N THR A 212 1.32 2.02 2.90
CA THR A 212 2.26 1.45 3.86
C THR A 212 3.46 0.84 3.13
N LEU A 213 4.65 1.02 3.69
CA LEU A 213 5.93 0.56 3.19
C LEU A 213 6.43 -0.63 4.02
N GLU A 214 7.16 -1.54 3.41
CA GLU A 214 7.83 -2.65 4.12
C GLU A 214 9.11 -2.21 4.87
N GLY A 215 9.24 -0.92 5.18
CA GLY A 215 10.28 -0.42 6.08
C GLY A 215 9.90 0.87 6.78
N PHE A 216 10.80 1.85 6.78
CA PHE A 216 10.63 3.11 7.52
C PHE A 216 10.65 4.32 6.58
N ALA A 217 9.86 5.34 6.90
CA ALA A 217 9.79 6.60 6.16
C ALA A 217 9.84 7.81 7.10
N THR A 218 10.25 8.96 6.56
CA THR A 218 10.46 10.20 7.34
C THR A 218 9.22 10.67 8.08
N TRP A 219 8.03 10.50 7.49
CA TRP A 219 6.76 10.91 8.09
C TRP A 219 6.39 10.09 9.33
N MET A 220 6.99 8.91 9.52
CA MET A 220 6.77 8.06 10.70
C MET A 220 7.39 8.66 11.97
N PHE A 221 8.37 9.58 11.86
CA PHE A 221 8.91 10.31 13.02
C PHE A 221 7.96 11.30 13.67
N GLN A 222 6.80 11.55 13.06
CA GLN A 222 5.73 12.33 13.69
C GLN A 222 4.86 11.48 14.63
N GLY A 223 5.07 10.16 14.67
CA GLY A 223 4.50 9.24 15.66
C GLY A 223 5.54 8.67 16.63
N LEU A 224 5.12 7.73 17.46
CA LEU A 224 6.00 6.93 18.31
C LEU A 224 6.91 6.07 17.41
N THR A 225 8.24 6.15 17.50
CA THR A 225 9.19 5.37 16.68
C THR A 225 9.20 3.87 17.00
N PHE A 226 8.06 3.33 17.43
CA PHE A 226 7.81 1.97 17.89
C PHE A 226 8.27 0.90 16.90
N LEU A 227 8.18 1.18 15.60
CA LEU A 227 8.49 0.19 14.58
C LEU A 227 10.00 -0.09 14.43
N LEU A 228 10.87 0.88 14.75
CA LEU A 228 12.32 0.77 14.53
C LEU A 228 12.97 -0.47 15.16
N PRO A 229 12.72 -0.86 16.42
CA PRO A 229 13.32 -2.07 16.99
C PRO A 229 12.96 -3.34 16.22
N PHE A 230 11.72 -3.48 15.75
CA PHE A 230 11.29 -4.64 14.96
C PHE A 230 11.96 -4.66 13.58
N LEU A 231 12.13 -3.49 12.96
CA LEU A 231 12.87 -3.36 11.70
C LEU A 231 14.35 -3.70 11.87
N ALA A 232 14.96 -3.26 12.97
CA ALA A 232 16.35 -3.57 13.25
C ALA A 232 16.58 -5.08 13.38
N VAL A 233 15.67 -5.80 14.05
CA VAL A 233 15.75 -7.26 14.17
C VAL A 233 15.67 -7.93 12.81
N ILE A 234 14.70 -7.58 11.96
CA ILE A 234 14.57 -8.22 10.64
C ILE A 234 15.80 -7.97 9.76
N TYR A 235 16.36 -6.76 9.77
CA TYR A 235 17.56 -6.46 8.97
C TYR A 235 18.81 -7.18 9.49
N LEU A 236 18.93 -7.34 10.81
CA LEU A 236 19.99 -8.17 11.40
C LEU A 236 19.81 -9.65 11.04
N MET A 237 18.57 -10.15 10.98
CA MET A 237 18.30 -11.50 10.51
C MET A 237 18.65 -11.67 9.02
N GLU A 238 18.43 -10.66 8.17
CA GLU A 238 18.87 -10.67 6.77
C GLU A 238 20.39 -10.83 6.65
N LEU A 239 21.16 -10.06 7.43
CA LEU A 239 22.62 -10.19 7.48
C LEU A 239 23.06 -11.54 8.07
N ASN A 240 22.36 -12.04 9.08
CA ASN A 240 22.64 -13.35 9.64
C ASN A 240 22.37 -14.48 8.64
N ASN A 241 21.30 -14.37 7.84
CA ASN A 241 21.02 -15.31 6.74
C ASN A 241 22.15 -15.28 5.72
N ALA A 242 22.59 -14.09 5.29
CA ALA A 242 23.71 -13.93 4.39
C ALA A 242 24.98 -14.60 4.92
N TYR A 243 25.29 -14.38 6.21
CA TYR A 243 26.45 -14.96 6.88
C TYR A 243 26.36 -16.48 7.04
N THR A 244 25.23 -17.02 7.49
CA THR A 244 25.03 -18.48 7.61
C THR A 244 25.22 -19.16 6.26
N LEU A 245 24.62 -18.62 5.20
CA LEU A 245 24.75 -19.16 3.84
C LEU A 245 26.18 -19.05 3.31
N PHE A 246 26.86 -17.93 3.57
CA PHE A 246 28.28 -17.79 3.23
C PHE A 246 29.12 -18.85 3.93
N LYS A 247 28.90 -19.08 5.22
CA LYS A 247 29.60 -20.11 5.99
C LYS A 247 29.34 -21.51 5.41
N LEU A 248 28.10 -21.83 5.07
CA LEU A 248 27.74 -23.11 4.44
C LEU A 248 28.49 -23.28 3.11
N TRP A 249 28.47 -22.26 2.25
CA TRP A 249 29.19 -22.26 0.98
C TRP A 249 30.71 -22.48 1.14
N ARG A 250 31.31 -21.98 2.23
CA ARG A 250 32.74 -22.17 2.50
C ARG A 250 33.11 -23.49 3.15
N THR A 251 32.15 -24.21 3.74
CA THR A 251 32.42 -25.39 4.57
C THR A 251 31.93 -26.70 3.97
N GLN A 252 31.03 -26.64 3.00
CA GLN A 252 30.42 -27.81 2.38
C GLN A 252 30.41 -27.65 0.86
N GLU A 253 30.43 -28.76 0.12
CA GLU A 253 30.06 -28.72 -1.30
C GLU A 253 28.58 -28.34 -1.39
N CYS A 254 28.33 -27.20 -2.03
CA CYS A 254 27.01 -26.58 -2.08
C CYS A 254 26.63 -26.32 -3.53
N THR A 255 25.32 -26.39 -3.77
CA THR A 255 24.75 -25.97 -5.06
C THR A 255 24.81 -24.45 -5.20
N TRP A 256 24.69 -23.94 -6.43
CA TRP A 256 24.86 -22.51 -6.74
C TRP A 256 23.83 -21.61 -6.04
N GLN A 257 22.69 -22.18 -5.62
CA GLN A 257 21.64 -21.49 -4.87
C GLN A 257 22.18 -20.92 -3.55
N VAL A 258 23.12 -21.61 -2.88
CA VAL A 258 23.69 -21.18 -1.59
C VAL A 258 24.46 -19.86 -1.71
N PRO A 259 25.51 -19.74 -2.56
CA PRO A 259 26.18 -18.46 -2.75
C PRO A 259 25.25 -17.38 -3.33
N ALA A 260 24.32 -17.73 -4.22
CA ALA A 260 23.37 -16.77 -4.77
C ALA A 260 22.47 -16.16 -3.68
N LEU A 261 21.87 -16.98 -2.82
CA LEU A 261 21.05 -16.51 -1.70
C LEU A 261 21.88 -15.73 -0.69
N SER A 262 23.12 -16.14 -0.41
CA SER A 262 24.02 -15.40 0.48
C SER A 262 24.22 -13.95 0.00
N ILE A 263 24.50 -13.77 -1.29
CA ILE A 263 24.68 -12.44 -1.89
C ILE A 263 23.36 -11.65 -1.88
N LEU A 264 22.25 -12.28 -2.27
CA LEU A 264 20.93 -11.61 -2.30
C LEU A 264 20.51 -11.11 -0.91
N PHE A 265 20.63 -11.95 0.13
CA PHE A 265 20.36 -11.55 1.50
C PHE A 265 21.29 -10.43 1.98
N LEU A 266 22.57 -10.45 1.58
CA LEU A 266 23.52 -9.40 1.92
C LEU A 266 23.10 -8.06 1.30
N ILE A 267 22.74 -8.05 0.01
CA ILE A 267 22.29 -6.85 -0.70
C ILE A 267 21.04 -6.26 -0.03
N VAL A 268 20.05 -7.11 0.25
CA VAL A 268 18.79 -6.67 0.89
C VAL A 268 19.07 -6.13 2.31
N GLY A 269 19.82 -6.88 3.13
CA GLY A 269 20.15 -6.49 4.50
C GLY A 269 20.91 -5.18 4.58
N VAL A 270 21.98 -5.03 3.78
CA VAL A 270 22.77 -3.79 3.74
C VAL A 270 21.93 -2.62 3.23
N GLY A 271 21.16 -2.81 2.16
CA GLY A 271 20.35 -1.74 1.58
C GLY A 271 19.23 -1.28 2.52
N ASN A 272 18.56 -2.20 3.20
CA ASN A 272 17.54 -1.88 4.21
C ASN A 272 18.12 -1.06 5.37
N ILE A 273 19.29 -1.47 5.90
CA ILE A 273 20.00 -0.73 6.95
C ILE A 273 20.43 0.65 6.45
N ALA A 274 20.98 0.73 5.24
CA ALA A 274 21.41 2.00 4.65
C ALA A 274 20.23 2.97 4.50
N MET A 275 19.09 2.50 4.00
CA MET A 275 17.89 3.32 3.85
C MET A 275 17.36 3.87 5.17
N VAL A 276 17.21 3.03 6.19
CA VAL A 276 16.74 3.48 7.50
C VAL A 276 17.77 4.42 8.14
N SER A 277 19.06 4.11 8.03
CA SER A 277 20.13 4.97 8.52
C SER A 277 20.08 6.36 7.88
N GLN A 278 19.97 6.44 6.55
CA GLN A 278 19.84 7.72 5.83
C GLN A 278 18.63 8.53 6.32
N ILE A 279 17.48 7.87 6.53
CA ILE A 279 16.26 8.50 7.02
C ILE A 279 16.44 9.03 8.46
N VAL A 280 17.09 8.25 9.32
CA VAL A 280 17.42 8.65 10.71
C VAL A 280 18.41 9.81 10.72
N PHE A 281 19.50 9.74 9.95
CA PHE A 281 20.49 10.83 9.84
C PHE A 281 19.87 12.12 9.33
N LYS A 282 19.03 12.05 8.28
CA LYS A 282 18.30 13.21 7.78
C LYS A 282 17.44 13.85 8.87
N ARG A 283 16.72 13.02 9.64
CA ARG A 283 15.88 13.51 10.75
C ARG A 283 16.70 14.15 11.87
N MET A 284 17.84 13.57 12.23
CA MET A 284 18.73 14.13 13.25
C MET A 284 19.27 15.51 12.82
N LYS A 285 19.67 15.64 11.55
CA LYS A 285 20.13 16.92 10.98
C LYS A 285 19.03 17.97 10.98
N GLU A 286 17.81 17.62 10.58
CA GLU A 286 16.65 18.52 10.64
C GLU A 286 16.35 19.01 12.06
N LYS A 287 16.36 18.11 13.05
CA LYS A 287 16.16 18.47 14.47
C LYS A 287 17.27 19.40 14.97
N GLY A 288 18.53 19.12 14.61
CA GLY A 288 19.67 19.98 14.94
C GLY A 288 19.49 21.40 14.39
N ASN A 289 19.14 21.53 13.11
CA ASN A 289 18.91 22.82 12.47
C ASN A 289 17.76 23.61 13.11
N VAL A 290 16.66 22.93 13.48
CA VAL A 290 15.54 23.58 14.18
C VAL A 290 15.96 24.07 15.55
N ASN A 291 16.73 23.28 16.31
CA ASN A 291 17.25 23.69 17.61
C ASN A 291 18.19 24.89 17.50
N VAL A 292 19.10 24.89 16.52
CA VAL A 292 19.99 26.04 16.26
C VAL A 292 19.18 27.29 15.91
N ARG A 293 18.18 27.19 15.02
CA ARG A 293 17.29 28.33 14.68
C ARG A 293 16.55 28.86 15.91
N LYS A 294 16.03 27.99 16.77
CA LYS A 294 15.37 28.39 18.02
C LYS A 294 16.33 29.11 18.97
N ILE A 295 17.58 28.64 19.07
CA ILE A 295 18.61 29.28 19.89
C ILE A 295 18.94 30.67 19.33
N LEU A 296 19.13 30.81 18.01
CA LEU A 296 19.40 32.10 17.37
C LEU A 296 18.21 33.08 17.48
N GLN A 297 16.97 32.59 17.43
CA GLN A 297 15.77 33.41 17.70
C GLN A 297 15.69 33.88 19.16
N ARG A 298 16.14 33.05 20.11
CA ARG A 298 16.14 33.36 21.54
C ARG A 298 17.30 34.27 21.95
N TYR A 299 18.42 34.21 21.22
CA TYR A 299 19.62 35.02 21.46
C TYR A 299 20.09 35.69 20.15
N PRO A 300 19.42 36.76 19.71
CA PRO A 300 19.77 37.45 18.46
C PRO A 300 21.20 38.00 18.44
N SER A 301 21.75 38.31 19.61
CA SER A 301 23.14 38.77 19.77
C SER A 301 24.19 37.76 19.32
N MET A 302 23.87 36.46 19.32
CA MET A 302 24.77 35.40 18.85
C MET A 302 24.81 35.29 17.32
N ALA A 303 23.86 35.90 16.61
CA ALA A 303 23.82 35.89 15.14
C ALA A 303 24.80 36.87 14.49
N HIS A 304 25.35 37.82 15.26
CA HIS A 304 26.25 38.88 14.79
C HIS A 304 27.74 38.64 15.12
N ILE A 305 28.11 37.45 15.62
CA ILE A 305 29.50 37.14 16.03
C ILE A 305 30.30 36.46 14.89
N HIS A 306 29.80 36.48 13.66
CA HIS A 306 30.51 35.98 12.48
C HIS A 306 30.59 37.01 11.36
#